data_AF-A0A966C9Z5-F1
#
_entry.id   AF-A0A966C9Z5-F1
#
_cell.length_a   1.000
_cell.length_b   1.000
_cell.length_c   1.000
_cell.angle_alpha   90.00
_cell.angle_beta   90.00
_cell.angle_gamma   90.00
#
_symmetry.space_group_name_H-M   'P 1'
#
loop_
_entity.id
_entity.type
_entity.pdbx_description
1 polymer ?
#
loop_
_entity_poly.entity_id
_entity_poly.type
_entity_poly.pdbx_seq_one_letter_code
_entity_poly.pdbx_strand_id
1 'polypeptide(L)'
;MKKTLLFLLLPLFFATFGDAAYVIYLKDGTRIVAQQKYSVKGSNALFKTKLGALTSVPLVAIDVARSDKVNSQGLGDAELLDWIDSGPPTPTPKPTASVTGLGHLRSEVVQVNAGANRPTPTPSMVFREIKYRDEKVDKVFQHGLESYHLYLFRTSQGSRPEYLFVEVQVNGQPEVVRALQALCTTYNLIADDLGKSKEIERMPERLEIQMLNESGKEAGVFRISATDAAELASGKITAEAFFVKHVIF
;
A
#
# COMPACT_ATOMS: atom_id res chain seq x y z
N MET A 1 21.04 60.80 42.10
CA MET A 1 21.20 59.34 42.00
C MET A 1 19.93 58.67 42.48
N LYS A 2 19.21 57.94 41.62
CA LYS A 2 18.45 56.71 41.91
C LYS A 2 17.66 56.34 40.64
N LYS A 3 18.05 55.20 40.07
CA LYS A 3 17.45 54.58 38.88
C LYS A 3 16.23 53.79 39.34
N THR A 4 15.10 53.95 38.66
CA THR A 4 14.00 52.98 38.75
C THR A 4 13.67 52.52 37.35
N LEU A 5 14.11 51.29 37.09
CA LEU A 5 14.03 50.55 35.85
C LEU A 5 12.64 49.89 35.79
N LEU A 6 11.75 50.37 34.92
CA LEU A 6 10.47 49.72 34.65
C LEU A 6 10.66 48.83 33.40
N PHE A 7 10.92 47.54 33.62
CA PHE A 7 10.93 46.53 32.57
C PHE A 7 9.47 46.24 32.18
N LEU A 8 9.03 46.77 31.04
CA LEU A 8 7.73 46.47 30.46
C LEU A 8 7.80 45.10 29.79
N LEU A 9 7.15 44.12 30.41
CA LEU A 9 7.10 42.72 29.98
C LEU A 9 6.21 42.63 28.73
N LEU A 10 6.84 42.53 27.56
CA LEU A 10 6.17 42.31 26.28
C LEU A 10 5.69 40.85 26.21
N PRO A 11 4.39 40.55 26.03
CA PRO A 11 3.96 39.18 25.81
C PRO A 11 4.39 38.74 24.41
N LEU A 12 5.32 37.78 24.35
CA LEU A 12 5.69 37.08 23.12
C LEU A 12 4.46 36.28 22.66
N PHE A 13 3.72 36.82 21.69
CA PHE A 13 2.73 36.09 20.92
C PHE A 13 3.49 35.04 20.07
N PHE A 14 3.64 33.82 20.59
CA PHE A 14 3.98 32.68 19.75
C PHE A 14 2.76 32.38 18.87
N ALA A 15 2.77 32.88 17.64
CA ALA A 15 1.88 32.39 16.61
C ALA A 15 2.20 30.90 16.41
N THR A 16 1.35 30.03 16.94
CA THR A 16 1.33 28.61 16.59
C THR A 16 0.94 28.55 15.11
N PHE A 17 1.92 28.41 14.22
CA PHE A 17 1.66 28.02 12.85
C PHE A 17 0.98 26.66 12.91
N GLY A 18 -0.34 26.64 12.68
CA GLY A 18 -1.03 25.40 12.39
C GLY A 18 -0.30 24.74 11.23
N ASP A 19 0.01 23.45 11.38
CA ASP A 19 0.67 22.60 10.39
C ASP A 19 -0.28 22.38 9.22
N ALA A 20 -0.51 23.46 8.46
CA ALA A 20 -1.41 23.50 7.33
C ALA A 20 -0.71 22.82 6.15
N ALA A 21 -0.97 21.52 6.03
CA ALA A 21 -0.55 20.73 4.89
C ALA A 21 -1.02 21.41 3.58
N TYR A 22 -0.07 21.74 2.72
CA TYR A 22 -0.29 22.38 1.42
C TYR A 22 -0.39 21.31 0.33
N VAL A 23 -1.52 21.27 -0.35
CA VAL A 23 -1.81 20.27 -1.39
C VAL A 23 -1.36 20.78 -2.75
N ILE A 24 -0.46 20.06 -3.40
CA ILE A 24 0.03 20.34 -4.75
C ILE A 24 -0.63 19.35 -5.70
N TYR A 25 -1.43 19.85 -6.63
CA TYR A 25 -1.95 19.05 -7.74
C TYR A 25 -1.02 19.18 -8.94
N LEU A 26 -0.66 18.04 -9.51
CA LEU A 26 -0.02 17.97 -10.81
C LEU A 26 -1.08 17.88 -11.91
N LYS A 27 -0.71 18.28 -13.13
CA LYS A 27 -1.59 18.24 -14.31
C LYS A 27 -2.02 16.84 -14.71
N ASP A 28 -1.26 15.81 -14.31
CA ASP A 28 -1.59 14.40 -14.48
C ASP A 28 -2.64 13.91 -13.46
N GLY A 29 -3.05 14.76 -12.51
CA GLY A 29 -4.02 14.43 -11.46
C GLY A 29 -3.38 13.96 -10.16
N THR A 30 -2.05 13.79 -10.10
CA THR A 30 -1.34 13.39 -8.88
C THR A 30 -1.48 14.46 -7.80
N ARG A 31 -1.81 14.02 -6.59
CA ARG A 31 -1.94 14.88 -5.41
C ARG A 31 -0.74 14.67 -4.50
N ILE A 32 0.01 15.73 -4.24
CA ILE A 32 1.17 15.70 -3.35
C ILE A 32 0.89 16.58 -2.15
N VAL A 33 1.05 16.04 -0.95
CA VAL A 33 0.91 16.80 0.29
C VAL A 33 2.28 17.31 0.75
N ALA A 34 2.41 18.63 0.84
CA ALA A 34 3.58 19.33 1.32
C ALA A 34 3.33 19.96 2.70
N GLN A 35 4.40 20.18 3.47
CA GLN A 35 4.30 20.92 4.73
C GLN A 35 4.01 22.42 4.51
N GLN A 36 4.35 22.93 3.32
CA GLN A 36 4.22 24.33 2.98
C GLN A 36 4.18 24.51 1.47
N LYS A 37 3.75 25.70 1.01
CA LYS A 37 3.77 26.07 -0.41
C LYS A 37 5.19 25.93 -0.98
N TYR A 38 5.26 25.38 -2.19
CA TYR A 38 6.53 25.18 -2.87
C TYR A 38 7.24 26.49 -3.21
N SER A 39 8.56 26.48 -3.19
CA SER A 39 9.42 27.57 -3.60
C SER A 39 9.94 27.31 -5.02
N VAL A 40 9.78 28.29 -5.90
CA VAL A 40 10.27 28.18 -7.28
C VAL A 40 11.77 28.50 -7.30
N LYS A 41 12.60 27.54 -7.74
CA LYS A 41 14.01 27.77 -8.06
C LYS A 41 14.28 27.33 -9.49
N GLY A 42 14.50 28.31 -10.37
CA GLY A 42 14.66 28.07 -11.80
C GLY A 42 13.38 27.54 -12.43
N SER A 43 13.46 26.39 -13.11
CA SER A 43 12.31 25.71 -13.74
C SER A 43 11.57 24.74 -12.81
N ASN A 44 12.04 24.56 -11.58
CA ASN A 44 11.50 23.58 -10.65
C ASN A 44 10.87 24.24 -9.41
N ALA A 45 9.84 23.59 -8.91
CA ALA A 45 9.22 23.85 -7.62
C ALA A 45 9.80 22.88 -6.59
N LEU A 46 10.37 23.43 -5.52
CA LEU A 46 10.92 22.68 -4.40
C LEU A 46 10.01 22.81 -3.19
N PHE A 47 9.71 21.70 -2.54
CA PHE A 47 8.91 21.69 -1.32
C PHE A 47 9.32 20.53 -0.43
N LYS A 48 8.99 20.63 0.86
CA LYS A 48 9.09 19.50 1.77
C LYS A 48 7.76 18.78 1.77
N THR A 49 7.78 17.49 1.49
CA THR A 49 6.61 16.62 1.65
C THR A 49 6.16 16.59 3.10
N LYS A 50 4.93 16.15 3.38
CA LYS A 50 4.43 15.97 4.75
C LYS A 50 5.40 15.17 5.64
N LEU A 51 6.08 14.18 5.05
CA LEU A 51 7.09 13.32 5.70
C LEU A 51 8.46 13.99 5.90
N GLY A 52 8.63 15.25 5.49
CA GLY A 52 9.86 16.04 5.66
C GLY A 52 10.92 15.85 4.57
N ALA A 53 10.70 14.96 3.60
CA ALA A 53 11.62 14.79 2.47
C ALA A 53 11.53 15.99 1.51
N LEU A 54 12.69 16.53 1.12
CA LEU A 54 12.78 17.61 0.13
C LEU A 54 12.59 17.05 -1.27
N THR A 55 11.55 17.49 -1.96
CA THR A 55 11.18 17.04 -3.30
C THR A 55 11.25 18.22 -4.27
N SER A 56 11.61 17.93 -5.52
CA SER A 56 11.67 18.89 -6.62
C SER A 56 10.81 18.37 -7.77
N VAL A 57 9.85 19.19 -8.23
CA VAL A 57 8.96 18.87 -9.36
C VAL A 57 9.04 20.00 -10.39
N PRO A 58 9.02 19.72 -11.70
CA PRO A 58 8.96 20.77 -12.72
C PRO A 58 7.74 21.68 -12.54
N LEU A 59 7.94 23.00 -12.58
CA LEU A 59 6.84 23.96 -12.37
C LEU A 59 5.73 23.80 -13.43
N VAL A 60 6.10 23.39 -14.65
CA VAL A 60 5.15 23.14 -15.76
C VAL A 60 4.21 21.96 -15.49
N ALA A 61 4.63 21.01 -14.66
CA ALA A 61 3.84 19.85 -14.28
C ALA A 61 2.82 20.16 -13.19
N ILE A 62 2.98 21.29 -12.47
CA ILE A 62 2.07 21.70 -11.41
C ILE A 62 0.85 22.41 -12.01
N ASP A 63 -0.34 21.98 -11.60
CA ASP A 63 -1.57 22.72 -11.79
C ASP A 63 -1.72 23.74 -10.65
N VAL A 64 -1.17 24.94 -10.88
CA VAL A 64 -1.16 26.02 -9.90
C VAL A 64 -2.59 26.47 -9.56
N ALA A 65 -3.48 26.52 -10.55
CA ALA A 65 -4.85 26.99 -10.37
C ALA A 65 -5.65 26.04 -9.48
N ARG A 66 -5.53 24.72 -9.73
CA ARG A 66 -6.18 23.70 -8.90
C ARG A 66 -5.58 23.63 -7.50
N SER A 67 -4.25 23.72 -7.39
CA SER A 67 -3.54 23.71 -6.11
C SER A 67 -3.96 24.89 -5.24
N ASP A 68 -3.94 26.11 -5.76
CA ASP A 68 -4.33 27.30 -4.98
C ASP A 68 -5.83 27.29 -4.64
N LYS A 69 -6.70 26.77 -5.51
CA LYS A 69 -8.13 26.61 -5.23
C LYS A 69 -8.38 25.72 -4.01
N VAL A 70 -7.78 24.54 -3.95
CA VAL A 70 -7.99 23.59 -2.83
C VAL A 70 -7.38 24.12 -1.53
N ASN A 71 -6.20 24.74 -1.59
CA ASN A 71 -5.58 25.30 -0.39
C ASN A 71 -6.28 26.56 0.13
N SER A 72 -6.96 27.32 -0.74
CA SER A 72 -7.77 28.48 -0.31
C SER A 72 -8.98 28.08 0.52
N GLN A 73 -9.42 26.82 0.45
CA GLN A 73 -10.54 26.30 1.23
C GLN A 73 -10.13 25.92 2.67
N GLY A 74 -8.83 25.97 3.01
CA GLY A 74 -8.34 25.75 4.38
C GLY A 74 -8.54 24.34 4.92
N LEU A 75 -8.81 23.37 4.05
CA LEU A 75 -9.14 21.98 4.41
C LEU A 75 -7.92 21.12 4.77
N GLY A 76 -6.71 21.64 4.56
CA GLY A 76 -5.46 20.90 4.72
C GLY A 76 -5.47 19.62 3.89
N ASP A 77 -5.38 18.47 4.55
CA ASP A 77 -5.40 17.16 3.91
C ASP A 77 -6.79 16.60 3.59
N ALA A 78 -7.86 17.25 4.05
CA ALA A 78 -9.21 16.77 3.83
C ALA A 78 -9.77 17.24 2.47
N GLU A 79 -10.41 16.32 1.75
CA GLU A 79 -11.19 16.64 0.56
C GLU A 79 -12.67 16.76 0.94
N LEU A 80 -13.35 17.80 0.45
CA LEU A 80 -14.81 17.86 0.54
C LEU A 80 -15.37 16.82 -0.43
N LEU A 81 -15.96 15.76 0.11
CA LEU A 81 -16.84 14.88 -0.66
C LEU A 81 -18.08 15.70 -1.01
N ASP A 82 -18.19 16.15 -2.27
CA ASP A 82 -19.47 16.60 -2.80
C ASP A 82 -20.41 15.39 -2.77
N TRP A 83 -21.37 15.42 -1.85
CA TRP A 83 -22.42 14.43 -1.73
C TRP A 83 -23.27 14.51 -2.99
N ILE A 84 -22.96 13.66 -3.97
CA ILE A 84 -23.79 13.50 -5.16
C ILE A 84 -25.17 13.05 -4.70
N ASP A 85 -26.18 13.80 -5.14
CA ASP A 85 -27.60 13.61 -4.84
C ASP A 85 -27.99 12.14 -4.92
N SER A 86 -28.52 11.66 -3.80
CA SER A 86 -28.97 10.29 -3.62
C SER A 86 -30.29 10.10 -4.35
N GLY A 87 -30.28 9.33 -5.44
CA GLY A 87 -31.49 8.60 -5.86
C GLY A 87 -32.00 7.74 -4.69
N PRO A 88 -33.31 7.44 -4.61
CA PRO A 88 -33.94 6.93 -3.40
C PRO A 88 -33.30 5.62 -2.92
N PRO A 89 -33.11 5.45 -1.59
CA PRO A 89 -32.34 4.36 -1.03
C PRO A 89 -33.03 3.01 -1.19
N THR A 90 -32.30 2.01 -1.66
CA THR A 90 -32.63 0.60 -1.48
C THR A 90 -32.67 0.26 0.02
N PRO A 91 -33.70 -0.45 0.52
CA PRO A 91 -33.94 -0.60 1.95
C PRO A 91 -32.89 -1.49 2.64
N THR A 92 -32.31 -0.95 3.72
CA THR A 92 -31.41 -1.64 4.65
C THR A 92 -32.19 -2.62 5.55
N PRO A 93 -31.79 -3.89 5.70
CA PRO A 93 -32.39 -4.78 6.68
C PRO A 93 -32.03 -4.35 8.12
N LYS A 94 -33.05 -4.35 8.97
CA LYS A 94 -33.06 -3.94 10.39
C LYS A 94 -32.23 -4.92 11.26
N PRO A 95 -31.42 -4.44 12.24
CA PRO A 95 -30.70 -5.32 13.14
C PRO A 95 -31.66 -5.98 14.14
N THR A 96 -31.59 -7.31 14.27
CA THR A 96 -32.29 -8.09 15.30
C THR A 96 -31.34 -8.35 16.48
N ALA A 97 -31.89 -8.20 17.69
CA ALA A 97 -31.18 -8.05 18.96
C ALA A 97 -30.31 -9.24 19.39
N SER A 98 -29.31 -8.92 20.21
CA SER A 98 -28.48 -9.84 20.98
C SER A 98 -29.28 -10.59 22.06
N VAL A 99 -29.04 -11.90 22.18
CA VAL A 99 -29.51 -12.73 23.30
C VAL A 99 -28.28 -13.33 23.98
N THR A 100 -27.80 -12.66 25.03
CA THR A 100 -26.98 -13.31 26.06
C THR A 100 -27.91 -13.68 27.21
N GLY A 101 -28.03 -14.98 27.48
CA GLY A 101 -28.37 -15.51 28.79
C GLY A 101 -29.82 -15.93 29.01
N LEU A 102 -30.02 -17.26 29.04
CA LEU A 102 -30.77 -18.04 30.04
C LEU A 102 -31.63 -19.11 29.38
N GLY A 103 -31.34 -20.37 29.70
CA GLY A 103 -32.25 -21.49 29.46
C GLY A 103 -31.54 -22.78 29.13
N HIS A 104 -31.07 -23.48 30.15
CA HIS A 104 -30.81 -24.91 30.08
C HIS A 104 -31.99 -25.64 29.42
N LEU A 105 -31.72 -26.63 28.56
CA LEU A 105 -32.17 -28.02 28.71
C LEU A 105 -31.96 -28.84 27.42
N ARG A 106 -31.25 -29.97 27.62
CA ARG A 106 -31.37 -31.27 26.96
C ARG A 106 -31.01 -31.44 25.48
N SER A 107 -29.83 -32.03 25.32
CA SER A 107 -29.47 -33.15 24.43
C SER A 107 -30.57 -33.70 23.52
N GLU A 108 -30.39 -33.53 22.20
CA GLU A 108 -30.55 -34.63 21.26
C GLU A 108 -29.60 -34.43 20.07
N VAL A 109 -29.02 -35.54 19.64
CA VAL A 109 -27.90 -35.65 18.71
C VAL A 109 -28.36 -35.32 17.29
N VAL A 110 -27.79 -34.29 16.68
CA VAL A 110 -27.62 -34.22 15.23
C VAL A 110 -26.17 -33.85 14.95
N GLN A 111 -25.34 -34.88 14.75
CA GLN A 111 -24.06 -34.73 14.07
C GLN A 111 -24.34 -34.39 12.60
N VAL A 112 -24.17 -33.12 12.23
CA VAL A 112 -23.88 -32.74 10.84
C VAL A 112 -22.72 -31.74 10.89
N ASN A 113 -21.52 -32.26 10.60
CA ASN A 113 -20.26 -31.60 10.30
C ASN A 113 -20.27 -30.05 10.29
N ALA A 114 -20.10 -29.43 11.46
CA ALA A 114 -19.63 -28.05 11.59
C ALA A 114 -18.12 -28.08 11.84
N GLY A 115 -17.37 -28.34 10.76
CA GLY A 115 -15.91 -28.38 10.77
C GLY A 115 -15.34 -27.63 9.58
N ALA A 116 -15.63 -26.33 9.47
CA ALA A 116 -14.88 -25.41 8.60
C ALA A 116 -15.15 -23.97 9.04
N ASN A 117 -14.10 -23.15 9.04
CA ASN A 117 -14.09 -21.70 9.27
C ASN A 117 -13.94 -21.23 10.72
N ARG A 118 -12.97 -21.82 11.42
CA ARG A 118 -12.06 -20.98 12.23
C ARG A 118 -10.92 -20.58 11.29
N PRO A 119 -10.58 -19.30 11.10
CA PRO A 119 -9.36 -18.94 10.37
C PRO A 119 -8.19 -19.54 11.15
N THR A 120 -7.58 -20.57 10.56
CA THR A 120 -6.30 -21.09 11.00
C THR A 120 -5.31 -19.94 10.91
N PRO A 121 -4.49 -19.66 11.94
CA PRO A 121 -3.45 -18.64 11.83
C PRO A 121 -2.57 -18.98 10.62
N THR A 122 -2.62 -18.16 9.59
CA THR A 122 -1.73 -18.28 8.44
C THR A 122 -0.29 -18.24 8.97
N PRO A 123 0.58 -19.22 8.64
CA PRO A 123 1.97 -19.20 9.06
C PRO A 123 2.57 -17.84 8.68
N SER A 124 3.19 -17.17 9.65
CA SER A 124 3.62 -15.77 9.58
C SER A 124 4.48 -15.47 8.36
N MET A 125 3.80 -15.07 7.28
CA MET A 125 4.39 -14.56 6.04
C MET A 125 4.68 -13.09 6.27
N VAL A 126 5.82 -12.84 6.90
CA VAL A 126 6.28 -11.51 7.29
C VAL A 126 7.71 -11.32 6.81
N PHE A 127 8.08 -10.07 6.56
CA PHE A 127 9.44 -9.71 6.19
C PHE A 127 10.45 -10.21 7.23
N ARG A 128 11.60 -10.69 6.73
CA ARG A 128 12.74 -11.12 7.53
C ARG A 128 13.99 -10.40 7.02
N GLU A 129 14.91 -10.05 7.91
CA GLU A 129 16.18 -9.43 7.51
C GLU A 129 17.18 -10.43 6.89
N ILE A 130 16.76 -11.69 6.72
CA ILE A 130 17.55 -12.74 6.08
C ILE A 130 17.34 -12.63 4.57
N LYS A 131 18.41 -12.37 3.82
CA LYS A 131 18.38 -12.33 2.36
C LYS A 131 18.04 -13.70 1.76
N TYR A 132 17.45 -13.71 0.58
CA TYR A 132 17.28 -14.96 -0.15
C TYR A 132 18.64 -15.49 -0.60
N ARG A 133 18.77 -16.82 -0.65
CA ARG A 133 20.05 -17.53 -0.85
C ARG A 133 20.76 -17.23 -2.18
N ASP A 134 19.99 -16.91 -3.23
CA ASP A 134 20.53 -16.69 -4.58
C ASP A 134 20.38 -15.20 -4.95
N GLU A 135 21.50 -14.49 -5.03
CA GLU A 135 21.52 -13.06 -5.37
C GLU A 135 21.05 -12.77 -6.79
N LYS A 136 21.14 -13.74 -7.72
CA LYS A 136 20.64 -13.53 -9.09
C LYS A 136 19.12 -13.43 -9.10
N VAL A 137 18.45 -14.24 -8.28
CA VAL A 137 17.00 -14.17 -8.11
C VAL A 137 16.61 -12.78 -7.62
N ASP A 138 17.28 -12.25 -6.59
CA ASP A 138 17.03 -10.90 -6.09
C ASP A 138 17.21 -9.82 -7.18
N LYS A 139 18.28 -9.90 -7.98
CA LYS A 139 18.52 -8.95 -9.08
C LYS A 139 17.45 -9.01 -10.18
N VAL A 140 16.99 -10.21 -10.52
CA VAL A 140 15.92 -10.37 -11.53
C VAL A 140 14.60 -9.82 -11.00
N PHE A 141 14.27 -10.06 -9.72
CA PHE A 141 13.09 -9.45 -9.10
C PHE A 141 13.20 -7.92 -9.04
N GLN A 142 14.38 -7.40 -8.73
CA GLN A 142 14.62 -5.97 -8.74
C GLN A 142 14.35 -5.36 -10.13
N HIS A 143 15.01 -5.87 -11.18
CA HIS A 143 14.81 -5.37 -12.53
C HIS A 143 13.38 -5.60 -13.04
N GLY A 144 12.79 -6.75 -12.71
CA GLY A 144 11.41 -7.08 -13.03
C GLY A 144 10.45 -6.05 -12.47
N LEU A 145 10.51 -5.78 -11.16
CA LEU A 145 9.61 -4.81 -10.52
C LEU A 145 9.86 -3.36 -10.96
N GLU A 146 11.13 -2.96 -11.14
CA GLU A 146 11.50 -1.64 -11.65
C GLU A 146 10.92 -1.38 -13.05
N SER A 147 10.87 -2.40 -13.92
CA SER A 147 10.27 -2.28 -15.26
C SER A 147 8.77 -2.01 -15.24
N TYR A 148 8.07 -2.42 -14.17
CA TYR A 148 6.66 -2.13 -13.91
C TYR A 148 6.45 -0.87 -13.06
N HIS A 149 7.51 -0.09 -12.83
CA HIS A 149 7.52 1.11 -11.99
C HIS A 149 7.15 0.85 -10.52
N LEU A 150 7.45 -0.36 -10.03
CA LEU A 150 7.25 -0.75 -8.63
C LEU A 150 8.59 -0.61 -7.90
N TYR A 151 8.78 0.53 -7.24
CA TYR A 151 10.06 0.88 -6.60
C TYR A 151 10.07 0.64 -5.09
N LEU A 152 8.90 0.52 -4.47
CA LEU A 152 8.75 0.35 -3.02
C LEU A 152 8.55 -1.12 -2.70
N PHE A 153 9.63 -1.90 -2.82
CA PHE A 153 9.63 -3.31 -2.49
C PHE A 153 10.85 -3.71 -1.68
N ARG A 154 10.76 -4.86 -1.03
CA ARG A 154 11.89 -5.52 -0.39
C ARG A 154 11.77 -7.03 -0.58
N THR A 155 12.91 -7.67 -0.82
CA THR A 155 13.01 -9.12 -0.93
C THR A 155 13.69 -9.70 0.31
N SER A 156 13.31 -10.92 0.68
CA SER A 156 13.94 -11.67 1.75
C SER A 156 13.69 -13.17 1.58
N GLN A 157 14.31 -13.97 2.43
CA GLN A 157 13.91 -15.36 2.61
C GLN A 157 12.50 -15.42 3.20
N GLY A 158 11.65 -16.27 2.62
CA GLY A 158 10.29 -16.46 3.10
C GLY A 158 10.19 -17.29 4.37
N SER A 159 8.98 -17.77 4.63
CA SER A 159 8.65 -18.63 5.77
C SER A 159 9.43 -19.93 5.79
N ARG A 160 9.96 -20.36 4.63
CA ARG A 160 10.90 -21.47 4.46
C ARG A 160 12.14 -21.01 3.68
N PRO A 161 13.32 -21.62 3.91
CA PRO A 161 14.55 -21.30 3.16
C PRO A 161 14.43 -21.44 1.63
N GLU A 162 13.48 -22.24 1.16
CA GLU A 162 13.23 -22.49 -0.26
C GLU A 162 12.29 -21.46 -0.88
N TYR A 163 11.65 -20.61 -0.08
CA TYR A 163 10.67 -19.63 -0.54
C TYR A 163 11.31 -18.25 -0.63
N LEU A 164 10.98 -17.54 -1.71
CA LEU A 164 11.30 -16.13 -1.83
C LEU A 164 10.14 -15.33 -1.25
N PHE A 165 10.42 -14.36 -0.39
CA PHE A 165 9.42 -13.41 0.07
C PHE A 165 9.66 -12.05 -0.56
N VAL A 166 8.58 -11.44 -1.05
CA VAL A 166 8.58 -10.10 -1.62
C VAL A 166 7.47 -9.30 -0.96
N GLU A 167 7.84 -8.21 -0.31
CA GLU A 167 6.88 -7.22 0.14
C GLU A 167 6.88 -6.05 -0.84
N VAL A 168 5.69 -5.58 -1.22
CA VAL A 168 5.49 -4.45 -2.14
C VAL A 168 4.50 -3.47 -1.54
N GLN A 169 4.82 -2.18 -1.56
CA GLN A 169 3.85 -1.14 -1.25
C GLN A 169 3.03 -0.79 -2.50
N VAL A 170 1.72 -0.71 -2.32
CA VAL A 170 0.75 -0.50 -3.41
C VAL A 170 -0.25 0.58 -3.03
N ASN A 171 -0.59 1.44 -3.98
CA ASN A 171 -1.57 2.49 -3.84
C ASN A 171 -2.89 2.11 -4.55
N GLY A 172 -3.73 1.41 -3.80
CA GLY A 172 -5.06 1.02 -4.26
C GLY A 172 -5.07 -0.15 -5.23
N GLN A 173 -6.28 -0.50 -5.68
CA GLN A 173 -6.55 -1.71 -6.45
C GLN A 173 -5.79 -1.78 -7.80
N PRO A 174 -5.67 -0.70 -8.60
CA PRO A 174 -4.95 -0.80 -9.87
C PRO A 174 -3.48 -1.19 -9.71
N GLU A 175 -2.83 -0.74 -8.63
CA GLU A 175 -1.43 -1.07 -8.36
C GLU A 175 -1.27 -2.48 -7.78
N VAL A 176 -2.22 -2.96 -6.98
CA VAL A 176 -2.28 -4.38 -6.54
C VAL A 176 -2.27 -5.33 -7.74
N VAL A 177 -3.16 -5.09 -8.70
CA VAL A 177 -3.31 -5.91 -9.90
C VAL A 177 -2.03 -5.86 -10.76
N ARG A 178 -1.45 -4.66 -10.92
CA ARG A 178 -0.17 -4.47 -11.63
C ARG A 178 0.99 -5.18 -10.93
N ALA A 179 1.07 -5.08 -9.61
CA ALA A 179 2.10 -5.74 -8.81
C ALA A 179 2.00 -7.25 -8.91
N LEU A 180 0.79 -7.83 -8.86
CA LEU A 180 0.59 -9.26 -9.08
C LEU A 180 1.08 -9.68 -10.47
N GLN A 181 0.72 -8.92 -11.52
CA GLN A 181 1.16 -9.20 -12.87
C GLN A 181 2.70 -9.16 -12.97
N ALA A 182 3.33 -8.12 -12.41
CA ALA A 182 4.78 -7.95 -12.43
C ALA A 182 5.50 -9.10 -11.71
N LEU A 183 5.05 -9.44 -10.50
CA LEU A 183 5.62 -10.51 -9.67
C LEU A 183 5.48 -11.88 -10.33
N CYS A 184 4.31 -12.22 -10.86
CA CYS A 184 4.09 -13.51 -11.52
C CYS A 184 4.84 -13.60 -12.85
N THR A 185 4.88 -12.52 -13.64
CA THR A 185 5.64 -12.49 -14.90
C THR A 185 7.13 -12.66 -14.64
N THR A 186 7.67 -11.97 -13.63
CA THR A 186 9.08 -12.07 -13.25
C THR A 186 9.41 -13.46 -12.71
N TYR A 187 8.54 -14.04 -11.88
CA TYR A 187 8.74 -15.39 -11.37
C TYR A 187 8.65 -16.44 -12.48
N ASN A 188 7.76 -16.28 -13.45
CA ASN A 188 7.68 -17.15 -14.61
C ASN A 188 8.94 -17.05 -15.48
N LEU A 189 9.48 -15.85 -15.69
CA LEU A 189 10.73 -15.65 -16.44
C LEU A 189 11.90 -16.41 -15.78
N ILE A 190 12.02 -16.33 -14.46
CA ILE A 190 13.03 -17.07 -13.69
C ILE A 190 12.83 -18.58 -13.84
N ALA A 191 11.59 -19.05 -13.76
CA ALA A 191 11.26 -20.47 -13.87
C ALA A 191 11.57 -21.03 -15.27
N ASP A 192 11.21 -20.27 -16.32
CA ASP A 192 11.28 -20.73 -17.70
C ASP A 192 12.66 -20.53 -18.34
N ASP A 193 13.26 -19.34 -18.22
CA ASP A 193 14.47 -18.97 -18.96
C ASP A 193 15.73 -19.34 -18.17
N LEU A 194 15.85 -18.79 -16.95
CA LEU A 194 17.04 -18.94 -16.13
C LEU A 194 17.12 -20.29 -15.42
N GLY A 195 15.96 -20.84 -15.03
CA GLY A 195 15.85 -22.17 -14.43
C GLY A 195 16.22 -23.29 -15.40
N LYS A 196 15.81 -23.19 -16.68
CA LYS A 196 16.15 -24.20 -17.70
C LYS A 196 17.60 -24.07 -18.17
N SER A 197 18.12 -22.85 -18.21
CA SER A 197 19.53 -22.58 -18.57
C SER A 197 20.53 -22.92 -17.46
N LYS A 198 20.05 -23.38 -16.27
CA LYS A 198 20.86 -23.68 -15.08
C LYS A 198 21.73 -22.51 -14.62
N GLU A 199 21.37 -21.28 -14.98
CA GLU A 199 22.08 -20.08 -14.54
C GLU A 199 21.80 -19.75 -13.07
N ILE A 200 20.64 -20.18 -12.59
CA ILE A 200 20.20 -20.12 -11.20
C ILE A 200 20.46 -21.48 -10.58
N GLU A 201 21.24 -21.48 -9.49
CA GLU A 201 21.62 -22.72 -8.81
C GLU A 201 20.40 -23.32 -8.10
N ARG A 202 19.55 -22.47 -7.50
CA ARG A 202 18.33 -22.89 -6.79
C ARG A 202 17.15 -21.96 -7.00
N MET A 203 16.24 -22.42 -7.84
CA MET A 203 14.95 -21.76 -8.09
C MET A 203 14.08 -21.73 -6.81
N PRO A 204 13.37 -20.62 -6.52
CA PRO A 204 12.46 -20.56 -5.38
C PRO A 204 11.28 -21.51 -5.59
N GLU A 205 10.99 -22.40 -4.65
CA GLU A 205 9.88 -23.36 -4.79
C GLU A 205 8.52 -22.65 -4.80
N ARG A 206 8.41 -21.56 -4.04
CA ARG A 206 7.25 -20.68 -4.01
C ARG A 206 7.65 -19.22 -3.83
N LEU A 207 6.78 -18.35 -4.33
CA LEU A 207 6.82 -16.92 -4.13
C LEU A 207 5.79 -16.52 -3.08
N GLU A 208 6.26 -15.99 -1.96
CA GLU A 208 5.47 -15.41 -0.90
C GLU A 208 5.39 -13.90 -1.10
N ILE A 209 4.19 -13.36 -1.21
CA ILE A 209 3.96 -11.96 -1.52
C ILE A 209 3.16 -11.34 -0.38
N GLN A 210 3.63 -10.21 0.13
CA GLN A 210 2.86 -9.34 1.00
C GLN A 210 2.71 -7.97 0.35
N MET A 211 1.47 -7.56 0.13
CA MET A 211 1.17 -6.22 -0.37
C MET A 211 0.70 -5.35 0.78
N LEU A 212 1.30 -4.18 0.92
CA LEU A 212 0.95 -3.19 1.93
C LEU A 212 0.42 -1.93 1.26
N ASN A 213 -0.63 -1.33 1.82
CA ASN A 213 -1.10 -0.02 1.37
C ASN A 213 -0.24 1.12 1.94
N GLU A 214 -0.55 2.37 1.57
CA GLU A 214 0.15 3.57 2.06
C GLU A 214 0.13 3.73 3.60
N SER A 215 -0.84 3.13 4.27
CA SER A 215 -0.93 3.12 5.75
C SER A 215 -0.15 1.95 6.38
N GLY A 216 0.57 1.16 5.59
CA GLY A 216 1.25 -0.06 6.02
C GLY A 216 0.31 -1.20 6.38
N LYS A 217 -0.99 -1.10 6.05
CA LYS A 217 -1.96 -2.18 6.27
C LYS A 217 -1.90 -3.17 5.12
N GLU A 218 -2.19 -4.42 5.43
CA GLU A 218 -2.24 -5.50 4.44
C GLU A 218 -3.30 -5.22 3.37
N ALA A 219 -2.86 -5.21 2.11
CA ALA A 219 -3.69 -5.10 0.91
C ALA A 219 -3.89 -6.48 0.23
N GLY A 220 -3.08 -7.47 0.61
CA GLY A 220 -3.22 -8.86 0.19
C GLY A 220 -1.96 -9.68 0.45
N VAL A 221 -2.14 -10.95 0.80
CA VAL A 221 -1.05 -11.91 0.99
C VAL A 221 -1.25 -13.08 0.05
N PHE A 222 -0.16 -13.55 -0.56
CA PHE A 222 -0.21 -14.61 -1.56
C PHE A 222 0.92 -15.60 -1.36
N ARG A 223 0.63 -16.88 -1.64
CA ARG A 223 1.65 -17.91 -1.80
C ARG A 223 1.48 -18.55 -3.17
N ILE A 224 2.35 -18.16 -4.09
CA ILE A 224 2.24 -18.46 -5.52
C ILE A 224 3.25 -19.54 -5.89
N SER A 225 2.80 -20.56 -6.63
CA SER A 225 3.68 -21.56 -7.24
C SER A 225 4.09 -21.13 -8.67
N ALA A 226 5.14 -21.76 -9.21
CA ALA A 226 5.56 -21.48 -10.59
C ALA A 226 4.43 -21.71 -11.61
N THR A 227 3.59 -22.72 -11.38
CA THR A 227 2.44 -23.01 -12.26
C THR A 227 1.37 -21.93 -12.17
N ASP A 228 1.06 -21.42 -10.98
CA ASP A 228 0.09 -20.33 -10.80
C ASP A 228 0.61 -19.05 -11.48
N ALA A 229 1.89 -18.74 -11.32
CA ALA A 229 2.52 -17.59 -11.95
C ALA A 229 2.49 -17.69 -13.48
N ALA A 230 2.68 -18.89 -14.04
CA ALA A 230 2.57 -19.14 -15.48
C ALA A 230 1.14 -18.91 -16.00
N GLU A 231 0.09 -19.26 -15.23
CA GLU A 231 -1.30 -18.98 -15.61
C GLU A 231 -1.56 -17.49 -15.77
N LEU A 232 -1.09 -16.67 -14.81
CA LEU A 232 -1.24 -15.22 -14.88
C LEU A 232 -0.33 -14.59 -15.96
N ALA A 233 0.93 -15.02 -16.05
CA ALA A 233 1.89 -14.49 -17.01
C ALA A 233 1.49 -14.78 -18.47
N SER A 234 0.86 -15.93 -18.73
CA SER A 234 0.35 -16.29 -20.05
C SER A 234 -1.02 -15.68 -20.38
N GLY A 235 -1.66 -15.00 -19.42
CA GLY A 235 -2.99 -14.40 -19.59
C GLY A 235 -4.14 -15.42 -19.61
N LYS A 236 -3.93 -16.66 -19.14
CA LYS A 236 -5.01 -17.66 -18.99
C LYS A 236 -6.06 -17.23 -17.97
N ILE A 237 -5.65 -16.42 -16.99
CA ILE A 237 -6.49 -15.81 -15.97
C ILE A 237 -6.15 -14.32 -15.89
N THR A 238 -7.15 -13.47 -15.65
CA THR A 238 -6.91 -12.04 -15.43
C THR A 238 -6.34 -11.82 -14.03
N ALA A 239 -5.61 -10.73 -13.82
CA ALA A 239 -5.01 -10.43 -12.53
C ALA A 239 -6.05 -10.21 -11.41
N GLU A 240 -7.26 -9.72 -11.74
CA GLU A 240 -8.37 -9.58 -10.78
C GLU A 240 -8.94 -10.95 -10.38
N ALA A 241 -9.17 -11.84 -11.34
CA ALA A 241 -9.64 -13.19 -11.06
C ALA A 241 -8.58 -14.00 -10.29
N PHE A 242 -7.30 -13.79 -10.62
CA PHE A 242 -6.17 -14.36 -9.91
C PHE A 242 -6.12 -13.87 -8.46
N PHE A 243 -6.27 -12.56 -8.23
CA PHE A 243 -6.32 -11.97 -6.90
C PHE A 243 -7.38 -12.67 -6.04
N VAL A 244 -8.62 -12.75 -6.52
CA VAL A 244 -9.73 -13.36 -5.76
C VAL A 244 -9.48 -14.84 -5.48
N LYS A 245 -8.87 -15.57 -6.42
CA LYS A 245 -8.61 -17.01 -6.29
C LYS A 245 -7.46 -17.33 -5.33
N HIS A 246 -6.44 -16.47 -5.23
CA HIS A 246 -5.19 -16.79 -4.55
C HIS A 246 -4.86 -15.92 -3.33
N VAL A 247 -5.65 -14.88 -3.04
CA VAL A 247 -5.45 -14.05 -1.84
C VAL A 247 -5.72 -14.85 -0.56
N ILE A 248 -4.88 -14.64 0.44
CA ILE A 248 -4.96 -15.24 1.77
C ILE A 248 -5.41 -14.15 2.76
N PHE A 249 -6.32 -14.51 3.67
CA PHE A 249 -6.82 -13.65 4.76
C PHE A 249 -6.36 -14.16 6.13
#